data_AF-A0A7J2IEC3-F1
#
_entry.id   AF-A0A7J2IEC3-F1
#
_cell.length_a   1.000
_cell.length_b   1.000
_cell.length_c   1.000
_cell.angle_alpha   90.00
_cell.angle_beta   90.00
_cell.angle_gamma   90.00
#
_symmetry.space_group_name_H-M   'P 1'
#
loop_
_entity.id
_entity.type
_entity.pdbx_description
1 polymer ?
#
loop_
_entity_poly.entity_id
_entity_poly.type
_entity_poly.pdbx_seq_one_letter_code
_entity_poly.pdbx_strand_id
1 'polypeptide(L)' 'MVINTGGEQMGTERKFIPREPDEYNFQDIIYEKKDWVATVTINRPEKLNTYRTETLIEMGQAFLDASWDDSIA' A
#
# COMPACT_ATOMS: atom_id res chain seq x y z
N MET A 1 -32.24 -16.67 35.41
CA MET A 1 -31.46 -17.35 34.37
C MET A 1 -31.43 -16.41 33.18
N VAL A 2 -30.25 -15.85 32.89
CA VAL A 2 -30.11 -14.75 31.92
C VAL A 2 -30.30 -15.28 30.49
N ILE A 3 -31.07 -14.51 29.71
CA ILE A 3 -31.21 -14.64 28.26
C ILE A 3 -29.87 -14.28 27.60
N ASN A 4 -29.39 -15.07 26.63
CA ASN A 4 -28.29 -14.65 25.75
C ASN A 4 -28.79 -14.69 24.30
N THR A 5 -29.11 -13.49 23.82
CA THR A 5 -29.35 -13.16 22.42
C THR A 5 -27.99 -13.11 21.73
N GLY A 6 -27.68 -14.10 20.90
CA GLY A 6 -26.47 -14.09 20.07
C GLY A 6 -26.67 -13.20 18.84
N GLY A 7 -26.29 -11.93 18.94
CA GLY A 7 -25.87 -11.11 17.81
C GLY A 7 -24.36 -11.23 17.59
N GLU A 8 -23.88 -10.67 16.46
CA GLU A 8 -22.46 -10.36 16.14
C GLU A 8 -21.58 -11.52 15.59
N GLN A 9 -20.87 -11.45 14.44
CA GLN A 9 -20.63 -10.42 13.41
C GLN A 9 -20.23 -11.13 12.09
N MET A 10 -20.65 -10.60 10.93
CA MET A 10 -20.21 -11.07 9.60
C MET A 10 -18.98 -10.25 9.18
N GLY A 11 -17.80 -10.78 9.45
CA GLY A 11 -16.52 -10.12 9.19
C GLY A 11 -16.24 -9.95 7.70
N THR A 12 -15.99 -8.71 7.29
CA THR A 12 -15.55 -8.33 5.95
C THR A 12 -14.20 -8.97 5.65
N GLU A 13 -14.16 -9.91 4.71
CA GLU A 13 -12.92 -10.53 4.24
C GLU A 13 -12.08 -9.45 3.53
N ARG A 14 -11.05 -8.90 4.20
CA ARG A 14 -10.13 -7.95 3.58
C ARG A 14 -9.32 -8.68 2.51
N LYS A 15 -9.74 -8.52 1.25
CA LYS A 15 -9.14 -9.17 0.09
C LYS A 15 -7.73 -8.67 -0.25
N PHE A 16 -7.27 -7.59 0.42
CA PHE A 16 -5.96 -7.00 0.21
C PHE A 16 -5.28 -6.78 1.55
N ILE A 17 -4.08 -7.37 1.69
CA ILE A 17 -3.23 -7.24 2.87
C ILE A 17 -2.09 -6.29 2.45
N PRO A 18 -1.96 -5.11 3.08
CA PRO A 18 -0.82 -4.23 2.85
C PRO A 18 0.48 -4.97 3.07
N ARG A 19 1.47 -4.73 2.21
CA ARG A 19 2.78 -5.37 2.29
C ARG A 19 3.85 -4.38 2.73
N GLU A 20 4.97 -4.92 3.20
CA GLU A 20 6.14 -4.08 3.47
C GLU A 20 6.67 -3.50 2.14
N PRO A 21 7.09 -2.23 2.10
CA PRO A 21 7.55 -1.60 0.85
C PRO A 21 8.67 -2.37 0.14
N ASP A 22 9.57 -2.99 0.90
CA ASP A 22 10.70 -3.77 0.38
C ASP A 22 10.26 -5.04 -0.36
N GLU A 23 9.07 -5.59 -0.08
CA GLU A 23 8.56 -6.79 -0.76
C GLU A 23 8.19 -6.53 -2.24
N TYR A 24 7.95 -5.28 -2.61
CA TYR A 24 7.60 -4.90 -3.98
C TYR A 24 8.81 -4.91 -4.93
N ASN A 25 10.02 -4.74 -4.39
CA ASN A 25 11.27 -4.73 -5.17
C ASN A 25 11.22 -3.83 -6.42
N PHE A 26 10.62 -2.64 -6.26
CA PHE A 26 10.49 -1.65 -7.32
C PHE A 26 11.85 -1.25 -7.89
N GLN A 27 11.90 -1.03 -9.20
CA GLN A 27 13.12 -0.73 -9.93
C GLN A 27 13.30 0.77 -10.15
N ASP A 28 12.22 1.48 -10.46
CA ASP A 28 12.27 2.90 -10.81
C ASP A 28 11.81 3.82 -9.67
N ILE A 29 11.20 3.28 -8.62
CA ILE A 29 10.70 4.04 -7.46
C ILE A 29 11.26 3.53 -6.13
N ILE A 30 11.38 4.44 -5.17
CA ILE A 30 11.54 4.15 -3.74
C ILE A 30 10.16 4.34 -3.10
N TYR A 31 9.71 3.32 -2.38
CA TYR A 31 8.46 3.34 -1.63
C TYR A 31 8.76 3.25 -0.13
N GLU A 32 8.25 4.20 0.64
CA GLU A 32 8.46 4.28 2.09
C GLU A 32 7.13 4.54 2.80
N LYS A 33 6.93 3.89 3.93
CA LYS A 33 5.78 4.11 4.82
C LYS A 33 6.30 4.57 6.18
N LYS A 34 5.92 5.78 6.60
CA LYS A 34 6.35 6.31 7.90
C LYS A 34 5.41 7.39 8.40
N ASP A 35 5.16 7.41 9.71
CA ASP A 35 4.40 8.48 10.38
C ASP A 35 3.04 8.74 9.71
N TRP A 36 2.34 7.67 9.31
CA TRP A 36 1.06 7.71 8.59
C TRP A 36 1.11 8.26 7.17
N VAL A 37 2.31 8.39 6.59
CA VAL A 37 2.54 8.90 5.24
C VAL A 37 3.21 7.85 4.37
N ALA A 38 2.61 7.59 3.21
CA ALA A 38 3.21 6.81 2.13
C ALA A 38 3.97 7.77 1.19
N THR A 39 5.30 7.63 1.12
CA THR A 39 6.15 8.42 0.24
C THR A 39 6.58 7.57 -0.95
N VAL A 40 6.32 8.06 -2.17
CA VAL A 40 6.73 7.43 -3.42
C VAL A 40 7.67 8.38 -4.17
N THR A 41 8.92 7.98 -4.32
CA THR A 41 9.96 8.78 -4.96
C THR A 41 10.43 8.10 -6.24
N ILE A 42 10.36 8.78 -7.39
CA ILE A 42 10.99 8.26 -8.61
C ILE A 42 12.51 8.37 -8.45
N ASN A 43 13.21 7.23 -8.47
CA ASN A 43 14.65 7.14 -8.27
C ASN A 43 15.32 6.56 -9.51
N ARG A 44 15.32 7.36 -10.58
CA ARG A 44 15.91 7.01 -11.88
C ARG A 44 16.89 8.09 -12.33
N PRO A 45 17.99 8.30 -11.58
CA PRO A 45 18.89 9.43 -11.79
C PRO A 45 19.56 9.41 -13.17
N GLU A 46 19.79 8.24 -13.75
CA GLU A 46 20.42 8.07 -15.05
C GLU A 46 19.54 8.59 -16.22
N LYS A 47 18.25 8.83 -15.96
CA LYS A 47 17.32 9.49 -16.90
C LYS A 47 16.62 10.71 -16.29
N LEU A 48 17.29 11.40 -15.37
CA LEU A 48 16.77 12.63 -14.75
C LEU A 48 15.38 12.43 -14.10
N ASN A 49 15.13 11.24 -13.54
CA ASN A 49 13.85 10.83 -12.94
C ASN A 49 12.66 10.93 -13.91
N THR A 50 12.92 10.83 -15.22
CA THR A 50 11.84 10.74 -16.22
C THR A 50 11.12 9.41 -16.08
N TYR A 51 9.79 9.47 -15.93
CA TYR A 51 8.95 8.29 -15.84
C TYR A 51 8.85 7.55 -17.18
N ARG A 52 8.74 6.22 -17.09
CA ARG A 52 8.35 5.34 -18.20
C ARG A 52 7.12 4.54 -17.80
N THR A 53 6.61 3.71 -18.70
CA THR A 53 5.46 2.84 -18.42
C THR A 53 5.66 2.02 -17.14
N GLU A 54 6.85 1.47 -16.92
CA GLU A 54 7.17 0.71 -15.70
C GLU A 54 6.99 1.55 -14.44
N THR A 55 7.58 2.74 -14.40
CA THR A 55 7.43 3.69 -13.28
C THR A 55 5.95 3.96 -12.96
N LEU A 56 5.09 4.10 -13.97
CA LEU A 56 3.65 4.33 -13.76
C LEU A 56 2.95 3.09 -13.19
N ILE A 57 3.35 1.88 -13.59
CA ILE A 57 2.83 0.62 -13.06
C ILE A 57 3.23 0.47 -11.59
N GLU A 58 4.50 0.70 -11.28
CA GLU A 58 5.04 0.63 -9.91
C GLU A 58 4.36 1.65 -8.99
N MET A 59 4.20 2.90 -9.45
CA MET A 59 3.45 3.92 -8.71
C MET A 59 2.00 3.51 -8.48
N GLY A 60 1.34 2.94 -9.49
CA GLY A 60 -0.02 2.42 -9.35
C GLY A 60 -0.13 1.33 -8.29
N GLN A 61 0.85 0.42 -8.22
CA GLN A 61 0.91 -0.62 -7.18
C GLN A 61 1.15 -0.03 -5.79
N ALA A 62 2.07 0.94 -5.65
CA ALA A 62 2.34 1.60 -4.39
C ALA A 62 1.10 2.37 -3.88
N PHE A 63 0.38 3.07 -4.76
CA PHE A 63 -0.85 3.78 -4.38
C PHE A 63 -1.97 2.83 -3.99
N LEU A 64 -2.11 1.73 -4.71
CA LEU A 64 -3.06 0.68 -4.39
C LEU A 64 -2.80 0.09 -3.00
N ASP A 65 -1.53 -0.20 -2.73
CA ASP A 65 -1.09 -0.69 -1.43
C ASP A 65 -1.37 0.31 -0.29
N ALA A 66 -1.00 1.58 -0.48
CA ALA A 66 -1.27 2.63 0.48
C ALA A 66 -2.78 2.83 0.73
N SER A 67 -3.64 2.67 -0.30
CA SER A 67 -5.09 2.85 -0.17
C SER A 67 -5.78 1.84 0.74
N TRP A 68 -5.16 0.68 0.97
CA TRP A 68 -5.68 -0.39 1.82
C TRP A 68 -4.91 -0.52 3.13
N ASP A 69 -3.91 0.32 3.34
CA ASP A 69 -3.08 0.32 4.53
C ASP A 69 -3.67 1.23 5.60
N ASP A 70 -4.28 0.64 6.62
CA ASP A 70 -4.81 1.38 7.78
C ASP A 70 -3.71 2.11 8.57
N SER A 71 -2.43 1.82 8.34
CA SER A 71 -1.31 2.55 8.94
C SER A 71 -0.97 3.85 8.19
N ILE A 72 -1.62 4.11 7.06
CA ILE A 72 -1.53 5.33 6.25
C ILE A 72 -2.86 6.09 6.39
N ALA A 73 -2.79 7.42 6.56
CA ALA A 73 -3.94 8.28 6.90
C ALA A 73 -4.65 8.92 5.69
#